data_AF-A0A5D4GWX0-F1
#
_entry.id   AF-A0A5D4GWX0-F1
#
_cell.length_a   1.000
_cell.length_b   1.000
_cell.length_c   1.000
_cell.angle_alpha   90.00
_cell.angle_beta   90.00
_cell.angle_gamma   90.00
#
_symmetry.space_group_name_H-M   'P 1'
#
loop_
_entity.id
_entity.type
_entity.pdbx_description
1 polymer ?
#
loop_
_entity_poly.entity_id
_entity_poly.type
_entity_poly.pdbx_seq_one_letter_code
_entity_poly.pdbx_strand_id
1 'polypeptide(L)'
;MRHAACALALILATPAFATGEILSIITEADQARLNAYEATREEAVAEARQGGSAADIATMEGALDAEHLSFDGFDMTGDWQCRTTKVGGLANLVVYSWFKCRVTDDGSGWRLQKLSGSQRTTGRFFTDSDTQLTYLGSGSIHNDPAPQYGSGPESDQAAYAFRTGENRWHIEFPAPHYESKLDILEFRR
;
A
#
# COMPACT_ATOMS: atom_id res chain seq x y z
N MET A 1 27.56 -3.26 58.19
CA MET A 1 27.78 -2.57 56.91
C MET A 1 26.69 -3.06 55.96
N ARG A 2 25.75 -2.19 55.58
CA ARG A 2 24.56 -2.55 54.79
C ARG A 2 24.91 -2.48 53.30
N HIS A 3 24.86 -3.60 52.60
CA HIS A 3 24.99 -3.64 51.14
C HIS A 3 23.66 -3.25 50.49
N ALA A 4 23.62 -2.09 49.83
CA ALA A 4 22.53 -1.69 48.96
C ALA A 4 22.79 -2.29 47.57
N ALA A 5 21.98 -3.25 47.15
CA ALA A 5 22.01 -3.78 45.80
C ALA A 5 21.10 -2.92 44.91
N CYS A 6 21.69 -2.14 44.01
CA CYS A 6 20.98 -1.46 42.93
C CYS A 6 20.59 -2.50 41.87
N ALA A 7 19.30 -2.80 41.75
CA ALA A 7 18.77 -3.58 40.64
C ALA A 7 18.57 -2.64 39.44
N LEU A 8 19.43 -2.81 38.43
CA LEU A 8 19.29 -2.14 37.14
C LEU A 8 18.26 -2.94 36.32
N ALA A 9 17.05 -2.39 36.17
CA ALA A 9 16.02 -2.98 35.31
C ALA A 9 16.38 -2.69 33.84
N LEU A 10 16.82 -3.71 33.11
CA LEU A 10 16.90 -3.67 31.65
C LEU A 10 15.47 -3.69 31.09
N ILE A 11 15.03 -2.57 30.52
CA ILE A 11 13.81 -2.51 29.73
C ILE A 11 14.19 -3.01 28.32
N LEU A 12 13.86 -4.26 28.02
CA LEU A 12 13.94 -4.80 26.67
C LEU A 12 12.76 -4.22 25.88
N ALA A 13 13.04 -3.29 24.95
CA ALA A 13 12.08 -2.86 23.96
C ALA A 13 11.83 -4.02 22.99
N THR A 14 10.72 -4.73 23.13
CA THR A 14 10.29 -5.71 22.13
C THR A 14 9.78 -4.95 20.91
N PRO A 15 10.28 -5.23 19.69
CA PRO A 15 9.66 -4.70 18.48
C PRO A 15 8.21 -5.18 18.47
N ALA A 16 7.27 -4.24 18.44
CA ALA A 16 5.85 -4.52 18.35
C ALA A 16 5.56 -5.02 16.92
N PHE A 17 5.73 -6.32 16.69
CA PHE A 17 5.17 -6.96 15.51
C PHE A 17 3.64 -6.90 15.66
N ALA A 18 2.99 -6.04 14.89
CA ALA A 18 1.54 -5.89 14.84
C ALA A 18 0.88 -7.06 14.07
N THR A 19 1.30 -8.30 14.28
CA THR A 19 0.85 -9.46 13.50
C THR A 19 -0.53 -9.98 13.91
N GLY A 20 -1.10 -9.52 15.03
CA GLY A 20 -2.42 -9.98 15.51
C GLY A 20 -3.60 -9.09 15.15
N GLU A 21 -3.43 -7.76 15.11
CA GLU A 21 -4.54 -6.82 14.96
C GLU A 21 -5.21 -6.95 13.59
N ILE A 22 -4.40 -7.03 12.53
CA ILE A 22 -4.88 -7.16 11.15
C ILE A 22 -5.81 -8.37 10.97
N LEU A 23 -5.55 -9.49 11.65
CA LEU A 23 -6.34 -10.72 11.53
C LEU A 23 -7.79 -10.54 12.00
N SER A 24 -8.05 -9.55 12.86
CA SER A 24 -9.41 -9.21 13.30
C SER A 24 -10.11 -8.17 12.40
N ILE A 25 -9.37 -7.56 11.47
CA ILE A 25 -9.83 -6.46 10.61
C ILE A 25 -10.03 -6.93 9.17
N ILE A 26 -9.07 -7.68 8.62
CA ILE A 26 -9.09 -8.10 7.21
C ILE A 26 -10.32 -8.98 6.90
N THR A 27 -10.97 -8.69 5.77
CA THR A 27 -12.10 -9.51 5.31
C THR A 27 -11.60 -10.81 4.69
N GLU A 28 -12.42 -11.87 4.69
CA GLU A 28 -12.06 -13.14 4.03
C GLU A 28 -11.77 -12.96 2.53
N ALA A 29 -12.55 -12.09 1.86
CA ALA A 29 -12.36 -11.77 0.45
C ALA A 29 -11.01 -11.09 0.19
N ASP A 30 -10.61 -10.18 1.08
CA ASP A 30 -9.34 -9.45 0.96
C ASP A 30 -8.14 -10.32 1.29
N GLN A 31 -8.28 -11.20 2.28
CA GLN A 31 -7.26 -12.20 2.54
C GLN A 31 -7.06 -13.12 1.33
N ALA A 32 -8.13 -13.57 0.70
CA ALA A 32 -8.05 -14.38 -0.52
C ALA A 32 -7.41 -13.61 -1.69
N ARG A 33 -7.74 -12.33 -1.82
CA ARG A 33 -7.17 -11.42 -2.83
C ARG A 33 -5.67 -11.21 -2.65
N LEU A 34 -5.21 -11.00 -1.42
CA LEU A 34 -3.77 -10.92 -1.11
C LEU A 34 -3.05 -12.26 -1.33
N ASN A 35 -3.68 -13.39 -0.99
CA ASN A 35 -3.11 -14.72 -1.25
C ASN A 35 -2.92 -15.01 -2.75
N ALA A 36 -3.71 -14.38 -3.62
CA ALA A 36 -3.63 -14.50 -5.07
C ALA A 36 -2.70 -13.45 -5.73
N TYR A 37 -2.08 -12.57 -4.93
CA TYR A 37 -1.33 -11.40 -5.40
C TYR A 37 -0.35 -11.70 -6.54
N GLU A 38 0.55 -12.67 -6.37
CA GLU A 38 1.58 -12.98 -7.36
C GLU A 38 0.98 -13.42 -8.70
N ALA A 39 -0.03 -14.30 -8.66
CA ALA A 39 -0.70 -14.78 -9.87
C ALA A 39 -1.44 -13.63 -10.58
N THR A 40 -2.13 -12.78 -9.82
CA THR A 40 -2.81 -11.59 -10.36
C THR A 40 -1.80 -10.61 -10.98
N ARG A 41 -0.67 -10.39 -10.33
CA ARG A 41 0.40 -9.49 -10.80
C ARG A 41 1.01 -9.99 -12.11
N GLU A 42 1.34 -11.28 -12.18
CA GLU A 42 1.88 -11.90 -13.40
C GLU A 42 0.91 -11.76 -14.58
N GLU A 43 -0.36 -12.09 -14.38
CA GLU A 43 -1.39 -12.00 -15.40
C GLU A 43 -1.61 -10.55 -15.87
N ALA A 44 -1.67 -9.60 -14.94
CA ALA A 44 -1.83 -8.18 -15.23
C ALA A 44 -0.67 -7.66 -16.09
N VAL A 45 0.57 -7.97 -15.71
CA VAL A 45 1.78 -7.52 -16.43
C VAL A 45 1.87 -8.14 -17.82
N ALA A 46 1.52 -9.43 -17.96
CA ALA A 46 1.48 -10.10 -19.26
C ALA A 46 0.47 -9.43 -20.21
N GLU A 47 -0.68 -9.00 -19.70
CA GLU A 47 -1.68 -8.28 -20.49
C GLU A 47 -1.22 -6.85 -20.84
N ALA A 48 -0.62 -6.14 -19.89
CA ALA A 48 -0.10 -4.80 -20.11
C ALA A 48 0.95 -4.74 -21.22
N ARG A 49 1.86 -5.72 -21.27
CA ARG A 49 2.90 -5.82 -22.31
C ARG A 49 2.34 -6.07 -23.72
N GLN A 50 1.11 -6.55 -23.86
CA GLN A 50 0.50 -6.81 -25.18
C GLN A 50 0.01 -5.54 -25.88
N GLY A 51 -0.31 -4.48 -25.12
CA GLY A 51 -0.94 -3.27 -25.68
C GLY A 51 -0.44 -1.93 -25.14
N GLY A 52 0.42 -1.93 -24.11
CA GLY A 52 1.00 -0.71 -23.57
C GLY A 52 2.02 -0.06 -24.52
N SER A 53 2.12 1.27 -24.46
CA SER A 53 3.20 1.97 -25.16
C SER A 53 4.55 1.64 -24.51
N ALA A 54 5.65 1.72 -25.27
CA ALA A 54 6.98 1.46 -24.71
C ALA A 54 7.32 2.37 -23.49
N ALA A 55 6.85 3.62 -23.50
CA ALA A 55 7.05 4.55 -22.40
C ALA A 55 6.22 4.18 -21.16
N ASP A 56 4.99 3.73 -21.35
CA ASP A 56 4.13 3.29 -20.24
C ASP A 56 4.63 1.98 -19.65
N ILE A 57 5.06 1.03 -20.49
CA ILE A 57 5.67 -0.24 -20.06
C ILE A 57 6.91 0.04 -19.21
N ALA A 58 7.81 0.92 -19.68
CA ALA A 58 9.01 1.29 -18.91
C ALA A 58 8.66 1.95 -17.57
N THR A 59 7.56 2.71 -17.51
CA THR A 59 7.08 3.31 -16.25
C THR A 59 6.58 2.22 -15.28
N MET A 60 5.76 1.29 -15.76
CA MET A 60 5.26 0.16 -14.98
C MET A 60 6.41 -0.71 -14.46
N GLU A 61 7.32 -1.14 -15.34
CA GLU A 61 8.47 -1.97 -14.98
C GLU A 61 9.39 -1.27 -13.98
N GLY A 62 9.62 0.04 -14.14
CA GLY A 62 10.42 0.81 -13.19
C GLY A 62 9.84 0.84 -11.77
N ALA A 63 8.52 0.74 -11.61
CA ALA A 63 7.88 0.61 -10.30
C ALA A 63 7.96 -0.83 -9.78
N LEU A 64 7.68 -1.80 -10.64
CA LEU A 64 7.60 -3.23 -10.30
C LEU A 64 8.95 -3.88 -10.00
N ASP A 65 10.02 -3.43 -10.63
CA ASP A 65 11.37 -4.00 -10.51
C ASP A 65 12.25 -3.23 -9.50
N ALA A 66 11.67 -2.24 -8.82
CA ALA A 66 12.40 -1.44 -7.85
C ALA A 66 12.81 -2.27 -6.63
N GLU A 67 14.04 -2.07 -6.15
CA GLU A 67 14.53 -2.74 -4.94
C GLU A 67 13.68 -2.34 -3.71
N HIS A 68 13.22 -3.34 -2.95
CA HIS A 68 12.48 -3.13 -1.73
C HIS A 68 13.45 -2.88 -0.56
N LEU A 69 13.28 -1.74 0.08
CA LEU A 69 14.09 -1.31 1.22
C LEU A 69 13.35 -1.54 2.55
N SER A 70 14.12 -1.67 3.63
CA SER A 70 13.59 -1.74 4.99
C SER A 70 12.76 -0.49 5.32
N PHE A 71 11.65 -0.66 6.05
CA PHE A 71 10.86 0.43 6.62
C PHE A 71 11.43 0.94 7.95
N ASP A 72 12.48 0.31 8.51
CA ASP A 72 13.13 0.77 9.74
C ASP A 72 13.67 2.20 9.58
N GLY A 73 13.37 3.04 10.56
CA GLY A 73 13.68 4.48 10.56
C GLY A 73 13.06 5.29 9.41
N PHE A 74 12.21 4.71 8.56
CA PHE A 74 11.54 5.43 7.49
C PHE A 74 10.32 6.17 8.04
N ASP A 75 10.19 7.45 7.71
CA ASP A 75 8.99 8.23 8.03
C ASP A 75 8.16 8.44 6.76
N MET A 76 7.05 7.69 6.67
CA MET A 76 6.08 7.84 5.58
C MET A 76 5.24 9.11 5.71
N THR A 77 5.21 9.78 6.86
CA THR A 77 4.31 10.91 7.08
C THR A 77 4.62 12.11 6.19
N GLY A 78 3.60 12.94 5.97
CA GLY A 78 3.69 14.17 5.20
C GLY A 78 2.94 14.15 3.88
N ASP A 79 3.21 15.16 3.06
CA ASP A 79 2.59 15.36 1.75
C ASP A 79 3.39 14.65 0.66
N TRP A 80 2.67 13.97 -0.23
CA TRP A 80 3.22 13.19 -1.33
C TRP A 80 2.55 13.56 -2.65
N GLN A 81 3.31 13.52 -3.73
CA GLN A 81 2.73 13.27 -5.04
C GLN A 81 2.46 11.78 -5.19
N CYS A 82 1.30 11.41 -5.70
CA CYS A 82 0.95 10.03 -6.00
C CYS A 82 0.35 9.86 -7.40
N ARG A 83 0.64 8.78 -8.11
CA ARG A 83 0.01 8.47 -9.40
C ARG A 83 -0.37 6.99 -9.46
N THR A 84 -1.43 6.69 -10.18
CA THR A 84 -1.86 5.31 -10.41
C THR A 84 -1.45 4.86 -11.81
N THR A 85 -0.94 3.65 -11.91
CA THR A 85 -0.78 2.92 -13.16
C THR A 85 -1.75 1.73 -13.12
N LYS A 86 -2.70 1.70 -14.06
CA LYS A 86 -3.67 0.60 -14.25
C LYS A 86 -3.03 -0.45 -15.15
N VAL A 87 -2.88 -1.67 -14.66
CA VAL A 87 -2.15 -2.76 -15.32
C VAL A 87 -3.11 -3.92 -15.61
N GLY A 88 -3.34 -4.19 -16.90
CA GLY A 88 -4.35 -5.13 -17.39
C GLY A 88 -5.80 -4.74 -17.05
N GLY A 89 -6.78 -5.39 -17.68
CA GLY A 89 -8.21 -5.18 -17.42
C GLY A 89 -8.95 -4.51 -18.58
N LEU A 90 -9.69 -3.44 -18.32
CA LEU A 90 -10.45 -2.72 -19.36
C LEU A 90 -9.55 -2.09 -20.43
N ALA A 91 -8.34 -1.74 -20.05
CA ALA A 91 -7.27 -1.33 -20.94
C ALA A 91 -5.99 -2.07 -20.55
N ASN A 92 -5.13 -2.37 -21.52
CA ASN A 92 -3.88 -3.10 -21.26
C ASN A 92 -3.00 -2.36 -20.25
N LEU A 93 -2.79 -1.05 -20.45
CA LEU A 93 -1.94 -0.26 -19.58
C LEU A 93 -2.33 1.22 -19.66
N VAL A 94 -2.52 1.87 -18.51
CA VAL A 94 -2.78 3.31 -18.42
C VAL A 94 -1.96 3.90 -17.29
N VAL A 95 -1.08 4.86 -17.60
CA VAL A 95 -0.31 5.63 -16.61
C VAL A 95 -0.99 6.98 -16.40
N TYR A 96 -1.47 7.25 -15.19
CA TYR A 96 -2.08 8.54 -14.87
C TYR A 96 -1.07 9.61 -14.47
N SER A 97 -1.54 10.86 -14.48
CA SER A 97 -0.82 12.02 -13.94
C SER A 97 -0.66 11.95 -12.42
N TRP A 98 0.21 12.82 -11.90
CA TRP A 98 0.43 12.97 -10.46
C TRP A 98 -0.71 13.74 -9.78
N PHE A 99 -1.10 13.25 -8.60
CA PHE A 99 -2.12 13.76 -7.70
C PHE A 99 -1.52 14.01 -6.31
N LYS A 100 -2.31 14.61 -5.41
CA LYS A 100 -1.94 14.87 -4.04
C LYS A 100 -2.36 13.70 -3.15
N CYS A 101 -1.44 13.20 -2.35
CA CYS A 101 -1.68 12.25 -1.28
C CYS A 101 -1.06 12.79 0.02
N ARG A 102 -1.55 12.30 1.15
CA ARG A 102 -1.01 12.58 2.47
C ARG A 102 -0.96 11.32 3.29
N VAL A 103 0.11 11.15 4.05
CA VAL A 103 0.20 10.12 5.08
C VAL A 103 0.28 10.80 6.45
N THR A 104 -0.51 10.29 7.39
CA THR A 104 -0.52 10.72 8.79
C THR A 104 -0.22 9.54 9.70
N ASP A 105 0.22 9.81 10.93
CA ASP A 105 0.32 8.83 12.00
C ASP A 105 -0.44 9.37 13.22
N ASP A 106 -1.41 8.59 13.71
CA ASP A 106 -2.20 8.93 14.90
C ASP A 106 -1.82 8.11 16.13
N GLY A 107 -0.69 7.40 16.08
CA GLY A 107 -0.23 6.48 17.12
C GLY A 107 -0.74 5.05 16.95
N SER A 108 -1.58 4.80 15.94
CA SER A 108 -2.04 3.46 15.53
C SER A 108 -1.46 3.05 14.16
N GLY A 109 -0.31 3.60 13.80
CA GLY A 109 0.37 3.36 12.54
C GLY A 109 -0.05 4.32 11.42
N TRP A 110 0.63 4.20 10.28
CA TRP A 110 0.42 5.09 9.16
C TRP A 110 -0.96 4.95 8.53
N ARG A 111 -1.53 6.09 8.15
CA ARG A 111 -2.80 6.20 7.43
C ARG A 111 -2.61 7.02 6.16
N LEU A 112 -2.99 6.45 5.01
CA LEU A 112 -3.00 7.13 3.72
C LEU A 112 -4.33 7.84 3.47
N GLN A 113 -4.26 8.98 2.80
CA GLN A 113 -5.37 9.64 2.13
C GLN A 113 -4.95 10.18 0.77
N LYS A 114 -5.64 9.77 -0.30
CA LYS A 114 -5.53 10.42 -1.62
C LYS A 114 -6.47 11.63 -1.68
N LEU A 115 -5.87 12.82 -1.80
CA LEU A 115 -6.55 14.12 -1.64
C LEU A 115 -7.12 14.67 -2.95
N SER A 116 -6.65 14.20 -4.10
CA SER A 116 -7.12 14.67 -5.42
C SER A 116 -7.26 13.55 -6.44
N GLY A 117 -7.95 13.83 -7.55
CA GLY A 117 -8.34 12.85 -8.56
C GLY A 117 -9.75 12.31 -8.32
N SER A 118 -10.31 11.63 -9.33
CA SER A 118 -11.66 11.06 -9.29
C SER A 118 -11.72 9.85 -8.37
N GLN A 119 -10.87 8.86 -8.56
CA GLN A 119 -10.78 7.70 -7.66
C GLN A 119 -9.86 8.06 -6.49
N ARG A 120 -10.36 7.88 -5.26
CA ARG A 120 -9.65 8.14 -4.00
C ARG A 120 -9.55 6.86 -3.20
N THR A 121 -8.56 6.82 -2.32
CA THR A 121 -8.35 5.73 -1.36
C THR A 121 -7.97 6.31 -0.01
N THR A 122 -8.42 5.68 1.06
CA THR A 122 -7.96 5.96 2.43
C THR A 122 -7.95 4.68 3.25
N GLY A 123 -6.90 4.50 4.06
CA GLY A 123 -6.67 3.24 4.75
C GLY A 123 -5.42 3.26 5.62
N ARG A 124 -5.19 2.16 6.34
CA ARG A 124 -4.07 1.99 7.26
C ARG A 124 -3.08 0.98 6.73
N PHE A 125 -1.83 1.11 7.19
CA PHE A 125 -0.78 0.15 6.96
C PHE A 125 -0.53 -0.70 8.20
N PHE A 126 -0.23 -1.98 7.97
CA PHE A 126 0.09 -2.98 8.96
C PHE A 126 1.41 -3.63 8.58
N THR A 127 2.35 -3.76 9.50
CA THR A 127 3.65 -4.36 9.22
C THR A 127 3.52 -5.87 9.00
N ASP A 128 3.91 -6.33 7.81
CA ASP A 128 3.98 -7.76 7.46
C ASP A 128 5.42 -8.28 7.62
N SER A 129 6.39 -7.53 7.07
CA SER A 129 7.81 -7.74 7.26
C SER A 129 8.58 -6.42 7.33
N ASP A 130 9.90 -6.48 7.47
CA ASP A 130 10.77 -5.30 7.45
C ASP A 130 10.69 -4.53 6.12
N THR A 131 10.39 -5.19 5.00
CA THR A 131 10.38 -4.59 3.66
C THR A 131 8.98 -4.50 3.04
N GLN A 132 7.93 -4.86 3.78
CA GLN A 132 6.57 -4.95 3.24
C GLN A 132 5.52 -4.60 4.29
N LEU A 133 4.57 -3.76 3.89
CA LEU A 133 3.37 -3.48 4.67
C LEU A 133 2.14 -4.00 3.94
N THR A 134 1.14 -4.43 4.69
CA THR A 134 -0.21 -4.66 4.19
C THR A 134 -1.02 -3.38 4.35
N TYR A 135 -1.67 -2.93 3.27
CA TYR A 135 -2.62 -1.83 3.28
C TYR A 135 -4.04 -2.39 3.34
N LEU A 136 -4.87 -1.88 4.26
CA LEU A 136 -6.32 -2.09 4.25
C LEU A 136 -7.03 -0.74 4.26
N GLY A 137 -7.97 -0.55 3.35
CA GLY A 137 -8.65 0.72 3.19
C GLY A 137 -9.86 0.64 2.27
N SER A 138 -10.43 1.81 1.98
CA SER A 138 -11.62 1.92 1.16
C SER A 138 -11.43 2.91 0.01
N GLY A 139 -11.92 2.49 -1.15
CA GLY A 139 -12.08 3.31 -2.34
C GLY A 139 -13.30 4.23 -2.21
N SER A 140 -13.21 5.40 -2.83
CA SER A 140 -14.33 6.33 -3.03
C SER A 140 -14.17 7.07 -4.35
N ILE A 141 -15.29 7.60 -4.86
CA ILE A 141 -15.33 8.35 -6.11
C ILE A 141 -15.62 9.82 -5.83
N HIS A 142 -14.90 10.70 -6.52
CA HIS A 142 -14.97 12.14 -6.41
C HIS A 142 -14.87 12.65 -4.96
N ASN A 143 -15.93 13.22 -4.42
CA ASN A 143 -16.00 13.78 -3.08
C ASN A 143 -16.90 12.96 -2.16
N ASP A 144 -17.31 11.75 -2.58
CA ASP A 144 -18.10 10.87 -1.74
C ASP A 144 -17.27 10.48 -0.51
N PRO A 145 -17.90 10.44 0.68
CA PRO A 145 -17.20 9.95 1.86
C PRO A 145 -16.78 8.49 1.63
N ALA A 146 -15.53 8.17 1.95
CA ALA A 146 -15.07 6.79 1.92
C ALA A 146 -15.88 5.95 2.93
N PRO A 147 -16.46 4.81 2.51
CA PRO A 147 -17.06 3.86 3.43
C PRO A 147 -16.05 3.39 4.49
N GLN A 148 -16.55 2.81 5.58
CA GLN A 148 -15.69 2.10 6.50
C GLN A 148 -15.16 0.84 5.81
N TYR A 149 -13.90 0.49 6.02
CA TYR A 149 -13.35 -0.78 5.55
C TYR A 149 -14.17 -1.96 6.09
N GLY A 150 -14.49 -2.92 5.23
CA GLY A 150 -15.40 -4.04 5.53
C GLY A 150 -16.86 -3.75 5.20
N SER A 151 -17.16 -2.60 4.60
CA SER A 151 -18.53 -2.26 4.15
C SER A 151 -18.97 -3.06 2.93
N GLY A 152 -18.02 -3.63 2.18
CA GLY A 152 -18.32 -4.51 1.06
C GLY A 152 -17.29 -4.45 -0.06
N PRO A 153 -17.31 -5.46 -0.96
CA PRO A 153 -16.26 -5.68 -1.95
C PRO A 153 -16.14 -4.56 -3.00
N GLU A 154 -17.14 -3.71 -3.16
CA GLU A 154 -17.08 -2.57 -4.08
C GLU A 154 -16.13 -1.47 -3.58
N SER A 155 -16.08 -1.27 -2.27
CA SER A 155 -15.23 -0.25 -1.64
C SER A 155 -13.97 -0.82 -1.02
N ASP A 156 -13.98 -2.07 -0.57
CA ASP A 156 -12.87 -2.65 0.18
C ASP A 156 -11.63 -2.81 -0.71
N GLN A 157 -10.48 -2.40 -0.17
CA GLN A 157 -9.18 -2.44 -0.83
C GLN A 157 -8.16 -3.08 0.11
N ALA A 158 -7.45 -4.07 -0.42
CA ALA A 158 -6.30 -4.69 0.22
C ALA A 158 -5.11 -4.68 -0.76
N ALA A 159 -3.92 -4.40 -0.26
CA ALA A 159 -2.74 -4.24 -1.09
C ALA A 159 -1.44 -4.44 -0.30
N TYR A 160 -0.33 -4.54 -1.03
CA TYR A 160 1.01 -4.51 -0.44
C TYR A 160 1.73 -3.21 -0.75
N ALA A 161 2.45 -2.66 0.21
CA ALA A 161 3.25 -1.46 0.07
C ALA A 161 4.73 -1.73 0.25
N PHE A 162 5.54 -1.11 -0.60
CA PHE A 162 6.98 -1.31 -0.67
C PHE A 162 7.71 0.03 -0.69
N ARG A 163 8.73 0.16 0.15
CA ARG A 163 9.65 1.31 0.12
C ARG A 163 10.67 1.08 -0.99
N THR A 164 10.86 2.06 -1.87
CA THR A 164 11.73 1.95 -3.05
C THR A 164 12.75 3.10 -3.16
N GLY A 165 12.92 3.86 -2.07
CA GLY A 165 13.91 4.92 -1.94
C GLY A 165 13.73 5.75 -0.68
N GLU A 166 14.50 6.84 -0.58
CA GLU A 166 14.37 7.84 0.50
C GLU A 166 13.10 8.69 0.37
N ASN A 167 12.72 8.97 -0.88
CA ASN A 167 11.58 9.83 -1.23
C ASN A 167 10.65 9.13 -2.23
N ARG A 168 10.63 7.78 -2.23
CA ARG A 168 9.82 6.96 -3.13
C ARG A 168 9.38 5.67 -2.47
N TRP A 169 8.16 5.28 -2.77
CA TRP A 169 7.53 4.02 -2.38
C TRP A 169 6.31 3.80 -3.27
N HIS A 170 5.73 2.60 -3.26
CA HIS A 170 4.52 2.31 -4.00
C HIS A 170 3.62 1.31 -3.29
N ILE A 171 2.38 1.21 -3.74
CA ILE A 171 1.40 0.22 -3.30
C ILE A 171 0.90 -0.55 -4.51
N GLU A 172 0.81 -1.87 -4.40
CA GLU A 172 0.27 -2.76 -5.44
C GLU A 172 -1.06 -3.36 -4.97
N PHE A 173 -2.16 -2.97 -5.62
CA PHE A 173 -3.52 -3.45 -5.32
C PHE A 173 -3.89 -4.56 -6.30
N PRO A 174 -3.82 -5.85 -5.91
CA PRO A 174 -4.29 -6.93 -6.76
C PRO A 174 -5.81 -6.93 -6.85
N ALA A 175 -6.36 -7.22 -8.03
CA ALA A 175 -7.79 -7.33 -8.31
C ALA A 175 -8.63 -6.22 -7.63
N PRO A 176 -8.33 -4.92 -7.90
CA PRO A 176 -9.17 -3.85 -7.42
C PRO A 176 -10.56 -3.98 -8.07
N HIS A 177 -11.60 -3.46 -7.41
CA HIS A 177 -12.96 -3.62 -7.92
C HIS A 177 -13.17 -2.94 -9.29
N TYR A 178 -12.41 -1.89 -9.59
CA TYR A 178 -12.60 -1.08 -10.81
C TYR A 178 -11.44 -1.18 -11.78
N GLU A 179 -11.81 -1.35 -13.06
CA GLU A 179 -11.04 -1.06 -14.28
C GLU A 179 -9.83 -1.96 -14.58
N SER A 180 -9.11 -2.46 -13.59
CA SER A 180 -7.82 -3.11 -13.78
C SER A 180 -7.68 -4.44 -13.06
N LYS A 181 -6.68 -5.23 -13.47
CA LYS A 181 -6.25 -6.43 -12.74
C LYS A 181 -5.30 -6.08 -11.60
N LEU A 182 -4.49 -5.06 -11.78
CA LEU A 182 -3.55 -4.54 -10.79
C LEU A 182 -3.51 -3.01 -10.88
N ASP A 183 -3.60 -2.34 -9.73
CA ASP A 183 -3.22 -0.94 -9.63
C ASP A 183 -1.87 -0.82 -8.95
N ILE A 184 -0.97 -0.03 -9.55
CA ILE A 184 0.26 0.43 -8.89
C ILE A 184 0.06 1.89 -8.52
N LEU A 185 0.04 2.22 -7.23
CA LEU A 185 -0.01 3.59 -6.73
C LEU A 185 1.40 4.00 -6.29
N GLU A 186 2.10 4.74 -7.12
CA GLU A 186 3.45 5.24 -6.86
C GLU A 186 3.40 6.55 -6.06
N PHE A 187 4.41 6.77 -5.22
CA PHE A 187 4.56 7.98 -4.40
C PHE A 187 5.95 8.59 -4.57
N ARG A 188 6.00 9.93 -4.59
CA ARG A 188 7.25 10.69 -4.55
C ARG A 188 7.12 12.01 -3.82
N ARG A 189 8.24 12.51 -3.28
CA ARG A 189 8.39 13.86 -2.70
C ARG A 189 9.67 14.53 -3.20
#